data_AF-A0A7V9QAD1-F1
#
_entry.id   AF-A0A7V9QAD1-F1
#
_cell.length_a   1.000
_cell.length_b   1.000
_cell.length_c   1.000
_cell.angle_alpha   90.00
_cell.angle_beta   90.00
_cell.angle_gamma   90.00
#
_symmetry.space_group_name_H-M   'P 1'
#
loop_
_entity.id
_entity.type
_entity.pdbx_description
1 polymer ?
#
loop_
_entity_poly.entity_id
_entity_poly.type
_entity_poly.pdbx_seq_one_letter_code
_entity_poly.pdbx_strand_id
1 'polypeptide(L)'
;MAKANSAKSLRANEFLVTPTDRPGWVPGSERQILVGDEVYCAGGVGTVASVHGKTGDGSRLIAVRLNEGPTALFFAAASNVLVAPNLKRAASGN
;
A
#
# COMPACT_ATOMS: atom_id res chain seq x y z
N MET A 1 -25.17 34.40 -1.22
CA MET A 1 -24.90 33.20 -2.02
C MET A 1 -23.68 32.51 -1.42
N ALA A 2 -23.86 31.42 -0.68
CA ALA A 2 -22.73 30.66 -0.12
C ALA A 2 -22.29 29.61 -1.14
N LYS A 3 -21.03 29.64 -1.59
CA LYS A 3 -20.43 28.59 -2.42
C LYS A 3 -20.37 27.31 -1.58
N ALA A 4 -21.23 26.34 -1.90
CA ALA A 4 -21.14 25.01 -1.32
C ALA A 4 -19.76 24.43 -1.66
N ASN A 5 -19.00 24.10 -0.63
CA ASN A 5 -17.71 23.45 -0.77
C ASN A 5 -17.99 21.99 -1.19
N SER A 6 -17.98 21.70 -2.50
CA SER A 6 -18.14 20.35 -3.06
C SER A 6 -16.87 19.50 -2.88
N ALA A 7 -16.25 19.54 -1.69
CA ALA A 7 -15.36 18.48 -1.29
C ALA A 7 -16.24 17.23 -1.15
N LYS A 8 -16.25 16.34 -2.16
CA LYS A 8 -16.81 15.00 -2.01
C LYS A 8 -16.20 14.43 -0.74
N SER A 9 -17.04 14.20 0.28
CA SER A 9 -16.64 13.51 1.49
C SER A 9 -16.30 12.08 1.09
N LEU A 10 -15.05 11.84 0.69
CA LEU A 10 -14.57 10.51 0.36
C LEU A 10 -14.65 9.70 1.64
N ARG A 11 -15.45 8.63 1.61
CA ARG A 11 -15.67 7.79 2.79
C ARG A 11 -14.40 6.99 3.01
N ALA A 12 -13.97 6.83 4.25
CA ALA A 12 -12.74 6.08 4.57
C ALA A 12 -12.71 4.66 3.93
N ASN A 13 -13.88 4.04 3.74
CA ASN A 13 -14.01 2.75 3.05
C ASN A 13 -13.62 2.77 1.56
N GLU A 14 -13.62 3.93 0.90
CA GLU A 14 -13.21 4.04 -0.51
C GLU A 14 -11.69 3.89 -0.69
N PHE A 15 -10.91 3.88 0.40
CA PHE A 15 -9.46 3.73 0.38
C PHE A 15 -8.98 2.42 1.01
N LEU A 16 -9.89 1.52 1.38
CA LEU A 16 -9.54 0.22 1.91
C LEU A 16 -9.11 -0.70 0.77
N VAL A 17 -7.92 -1.25 0.88
CA VAL A 17 -7.36 -2.18 -0.12
C VAL A 17 -7.51 -3.59 0.41
N THR A 18 -8.17 -4.44 -0.37
CA THR A 18 -8.52 -5.82 -0.01
C THR A 18 -7.91 -6.81 -1.01
N PRO A 19 -7.69 -8.09 -0.64
CA PRO A 19 -7.13 -9.09 -1.55
C PRO A 19 -7.91 -9.27 -2.87
N THR A 20 -9.20 -8.90 -2.91
CA THR A 20 -10.01 -8.95 -4.12
C THR A 20 -9.65 -7.86 -5.15
N ASP A 21 -9.03 -6.75 -4.71
CA ASP A 21 -8.58 -5.69 -5.62
C ASP A 21 -7.38 -6.12 -6.45
N ARG A 22 -6.59 -7.08 -5.97
CA ARG A 22 -5.45 -7.65 -6.70
C ARG A 22 -5.23 -9.12 -6.33
N PRO A 23 -5.94 -10.05 -6.99
CA PRO A 23 -5.83 -11.48 -6.71
C PRO A 23 -4.38 -11.99 -6.79
N GLY A 24 -4.00 -12.86 -5.85
CA GLY A 24 -2.64 -13.42 -5.75
C GLY A 24 -1.63 -12.55 -5.01
N TRP A 25 -2.01 -11.32 -4.64
CA TRP A 25 -1.22 -10.46 -3.77
C TRP A 25 -1.63 -10.66 -2.32
N VAL A 26 -0.69 -10.46 -1.40
CA VAL A 26 -0.87 -10.77 0.03
C VAL A 26 -0.94 -9.46 0.83
N PRO A 27 -1.85 -9.33 1.81
CA PRO A 27 -1.88 -8.17 2.70
C PRO A 27 -0.52 -7.92 3.36
N GLY A 28 -0.12 -6.65 3.41
CA GLY A 28 1.14 -6.26 4.02
C GLY A 28 1.21 -6.49 5.53
N SER A 29 0.07 -6.72 6.18
CA SER A 29 0.00 -7.18 7.58
C SER A 29 0.37 -8.65 7.76
N GLU A 30 0.21 -9.48 6.72
CA GLU A 30 0.43 -10.93 6.80
C GLU A 30 1.88 -11.33 6.47
N ARG A 31 2.70 -10.40 6.00
CA ARG A 31 4.11 -10.65 5.69
C ARG A 31 5.00 -9.49 6.07
N GLN A 32 6.28 -9.78 6.25
CA GLN A 32 7.27 -8.72 6.42
C GLN A 32 7.45 -7.95 5.11
N ILE A 33 7.11 -6.66 5.14
CA ILE A 33 7.40 -5.72 4.04
C ILE A 33 8.86 -5.29 4.11
N LEU A 34 9.53 -5.30 2.96
CA LEU A 34 10.90 -4.83 2.80
C LEU A 34 10.97 -3.62 1.86
N VAL A 35 12.04 -2.83 2.01
CA VAL A 35 12.37 -1.79 1.03
C VAL A 35 12.62 -2.44 -0.33
N GLY A 36 12.02 -1.89 -1.38
CA GLY A 36 12.06 -2.45 -2.73
C GLY A 36 10.92 -3.43 -3.05
N ASP A 37 10.09 -3.83 -2.08
CA ASP A 37 8.90 -4.62 -2.37
C ASP A 37 7.93 -3.82 -3.25
N GLU A 38 7.32 -4.50 -4.23
CA GLU A 38 6.22 -3.96 -5.01
C GLU A 38 4.91 -4.09 -4.22
N VAL A 39 4.18 -2.97 -4.11
CA VAL A 39 2.94 -2.86 -3.34
C VAL A 39 1.83 -2.25 -4.18
N TYR A 40 0.59 -2.61 -3.84
CA TYR A 40 -0.61 -2.03 -4.40
C TYR A 40 -1.41 -1.36 -3.28
N CYS A 41 -1.81 -0.13 -3.51
CA CYS A 41 -2.59 0.69 -2.59
C CYS A 41 -3.75 1.38 -3.33
N ALA A 42 -4.59 2.14 -2.61
CA ALA A 42 -5.68 2.91 -3.23
C ALA A 42 -5.20 3.93 -4.30
N GLY A 43 -3.94 4.36 -4.23
CA GLY A 43 -3.30 5.21 -5.24
C GLY A 43 -2.73 4.46 -6.45
N GLY A 44 -2.80 3.13 -6.47
CA GLY A 44 -2.24 2.27 -7.52
C GLY A 44 -1.00 1.50 -7.07
N VAL A 45 -0.23 1.03 -8.06
CA VAL A 45 1.00 0.24 -7.85
C VAL A 45 2.16 1.17 -7.51
N GLY A 46 3.01 0.75 -6.58
CA GLY A 46 4.22 1.45 -6.21
C GLY A 46 5.29 0.53 -5.63
N THR A 47 6.39 1.14 -5.21
CA THR A 47 7.51 0.46 -4.54
C THR A 47 7.74 1.04 -3.15
N VAL A 48 8.04 0.17 -2.19
CA VAL A 48 8.37 0.58 -0.83
C VAL A 48 9.73 1.28 -0.81
N ALA A 49 9.74 2.55 -0.42
CA ALA A 49 10.95 3.36 -0.31
C ALA A 49 11.58 3.26 1.09
N SER A 50 10.76 3.16 2.14
CA SER A 50 11.22 3.00 3.52
C SER A 50 10.17 2.31 4.39
N VAL A 51 10.63 1.62 5.44
CA VAL A 51 9.79 0.97 6.45
C VAL A 51 10.06 1.64 7.80
N HIS A 52 9.00 2.04 8.49
CA HIS A 52 9.05 2.80 9.74
C HIS A 52 8.51 1.98 10.93
N GLY A 53 8.11 2.70 11.99
CA GLY A 53 7.54 2.14 13.21
C GLY A 53 6.20 1.45 13.01
N LYS A 54 5.55 1.10 14.11
CA LYS A 54 4.22 0.48 14.09
C LYS A 54 3.12 1.55 14.04
N THR A 55 2.04 1.25 13.34
CA THR A 55 0.79 2.00 13.37
C THR A 55 -0.11 1.51 14.50
N GLY A 56 -1.23 2.20 14.75
CA GLY A 56 -2.17 1.85 15.83
C GLY A 56 -2.85 0.49 15.68
N ASP A 57 -2.88 -0.07 14.47
CA ASP A 57 -3.36 -1.42 14.17
C ASP A 57 -2.28 -2.51 14.32
N GLY A 58 -1.09 -2.14 14.80
CA GLY A 58 0.04 -3.05 14.98
C GLY A 58 0.85 -3.36 13.71
N SER A 59 0.39 -2.92 12.54
CA SER A 59 1.10 -3.08 11.27
C SER A 59 2.25 -2.07 11.15
N ARG A 60 3.08 -2.17 10.10
CA ARG A 60 4.19 -1.25 9.86
C ARG A 60 3.72 -0.02 9.10
N LEU A 61 4.19 1.16 9.48
CA LEU A 61 4.10 2.34 8.62
C LEU A 61 5.16 2.23 7.52
N ILE A 62 4.78 2.41 6.27
CA ILE A 62 5.69 2.36 5.12
C ILE A 62 5.58 3.64 4.30
N ALA A 63 6.69 4.07 3.71
CA ALA A 63 6.68 5.07 2.66
C ALA A 63 6.73 4.35 1.31
N VAL A 64 5.84 4.75 0.41
CA VAL A 64 5.70 4.16 -0.91
C VAL A 64 5.85 5.26 -1.96
N ARG A 65 6.50 4.90 -3.06
CA ARG A 65 6.57 5.70 -4.28
C ARG A 65 5.67 5.05 -5.32
N LEU A 66 4.65 5.75 -5.79
CA LEU A 66 3.81 5.25 -6.88
C LEU A 66 4.60 5.16 -8.18
N ASN A 67 4.31 4.13 -8.99
CA ASN A 67 4.90 3.96 -10.32
C ASN A 67 4.31 4.97 -11.31
N GLU A 68 3.02 5.29 -11.15
CA GLU A 68 2.29 6.25 -11.96
C GLU A 68 1.71 7.35 -11.07
N GLY A 69 1.80 8.60 -11.55
CA GLY A 69 1.29 9.77 -10.83
C GLY A 69 2.37 10.54 -10.06
N PRO A 70 2.03 11.20 -8.94
CA PRO A 70 2.94 12.11 -8.25
C PRO A 70 4.18 11.38 -7.74
N THR A 71 5.36 11.96 -7.98
CA THR A 71 6.66 11.42 -7.56
C THR A 71 6.93 11.54 -6.06
N ALA A 72 6.03 12.21 -5.33
CA ALA A 72 6.11 12.38 -3.90
C ALA A 72 5.91 11.03 -3.18
N LEU A 73 6.65 10.84 -2.10
CA LEU A 73 6.42 9.71 -1.21
C LEU A 73 5.10 9.92 -0.48
N PHE A 74 4.31 8.85 -0.37
CA PHE A 74 3.15 8.81 0.50
C PHE A 74 3.35 7.72 1.55
N PHE A 75 2.67 7.89 2.68
CA PHE A 75 2.75 6.95 3.79
C PHE A 75 1.48 6.10 3.85
N ALA A 76 1.65 4.80 4.07
CA ALA A 76 0.55 3.85 4.22
C ALA A 76 0.83 2.90 5.39
N ALA A 77 -0.24 2.45 6.04
CA ALA A 77 -0.16 1.31 6.95
C ALA A 77 -0.02 0.03 6.13
N ALA A 78 0.83 -0.89 6.57
CA ALA A 78 1.05 -2.18 5.91
C ALA A 78 -0.24 -3.00 5.83
N SER A 79 -1.17 -2.83 6.77
CA SER A 79 -2.51 -3.41 6.76
C SER A 79 -3.40 -2.95 5.60
N ASN A 80 -3.11 -1.77 5.01
CA ASN A 80 -3.90 -1.18 3.93
C ASN A 80 -3.16 -1.16 2.58
N VAL A 81 -2.25 -2.12 2.40
CA VAL A 81 -1.58 -2.37 1.12
C VAL A 81 -1.55 -3.86 0.85
N LEU A 82 -1.53 -4.21 -0.43
CA LEU A 82 -1.18 -5.56 -0.87
C LEU A 82 0.26 -5.56 -1.34
N VAL A 83 0.94 -6.69 -1.20
CA VAL A 83 2.34 -6.83 -1.58
C VAL A 83 2.46 -7.95 -2.60
N ALA A 84 3.20 -7.69 -3.68
CA ALA A 84 3.36 -8.62 -4.79
C ALA A 84 3.91 -9.96 -4.30
N PRO A 85 3.34 -11.10 -4.74
CA PRO A 85 3.91 -12.40 -4.39
C PRO A 85 5.36 -12.44 -4.88
N ASN A 86 6.30 -12.74 -3.97
CA ASN A 86 7.71 -12.74 -4.29
C ASN A 86 8.02 -13.89 -5.27
N LEU A 87 7.92 -13.64 -6.58
CA LEU A 87 8.36 -14.61 -7.59
C LEU A 87 9.86 -14.91 -7.45
N LYS A 88 10.64 -13.99 -6.86
CA LYS A 88 12.08 -14.15 -6.63
C LYS A 88 12.46 -15.14 -5.54
N ARG A 89 11.55 -15.60 -4.67
CA ARG A 89 11.87 -16.65 -3.68
C ARG A 89 11.76 -18.07 -4.22
N ALA A 90 11.14 -18.28 -5.37
CA ALA A 90 11.01 -19.60 -5.99
C ALA A 90 12.28 -20.06 -6.76
N ALA A 91 13.30 -19.19 -6.90
CA ALA A 91 14.51 -19.47 -7.68
C ALA A 91 15.78 -19.67 -6.82
N SER A 92 15.64 -20.07 -5.55
CA SER A 92 16.77 -20.52 -4.72
C SER A 92 16.38 -21.77 -3.94
N GLY A 93 16.28 -22.88 -4.67
CA GLY A 93 16.25 -24.23 -4.13
C GLY A 93 17.08 -25.11 -5.04
N ASN A 94 18.37 -25.23 -4.71
CA ASN A 94 19.30 -26.21 -5.26
C ASN A 94 19.16 -27.52 -4.50
#